data_AF-A0A934S2C2-F1
#
_entry.id   AF-A0A934S2C2-F1
#
_cell.length_a   1.000
_cell.length_b   1.000
_cell.length_c   1.000
_cell.angle_alpha   90.00
_cell.angle_beta   90.00
_cell.angle_gamma   90.00
#
_symmetry.space_group_name_H-M   'P 1'
#
loop_
_entity.id
_entity.type
_entity.pdbx_description
1 polymer ?
#
loop_
_entity_poly.entity_id
_entity_poly.type
_entity_poly.pdbx_seq_one_letter_code
_entity_poly.pdbx_strand_id
1 'polypeptide(L)'
;MSSKEAGERAGYRIAAGICLLIGACMLVILAWFRETPAFWTNAGGYPLWLRDLVQMGFYPLLSLVVFTLIYHSCVLFSHWRGSAQLWLIQASLIAGAWIIVASAASLAFANNIVNLIEHRDLHSHPRKSFQPDDLMKPRD
;
A
#
# COMPACT_ATOMS: atom_id res chain seq x y z
N MET A 1 33.69 -9.61 16.13
CA MET A 1 32.59 -8.61 16.10
C MET A 1 32.28 -8.27 17.54
N SER A 2 32.37 -6.99 17.91
CA SER A 2 32.16 -6.54 19.29
C SER A 2 30.67 -6.67 19.65
N SER A 3 30.35 -6.99 20.91
CA SER A 3 28.97 -7.08 21.41
C SER A 3 28.14 -5.82 21.09
N LYS A 4 28.80 -4.66 21.09
CA LYS A 4 28.21 -3.37 20.73
C LYS A 4 27.77 -3.31 19.26
N GLU A 5 28.60 -3.78 18.33
CA GLU A 5 28.31 -3.79 16.88
C GLU A 5 27.16 -4.75 16.54
N ALA A 6 27.04 -5.85 17.28
CA ALA A 6 25.93 -6.80 17.12
C ALA A 6 24.59 -6.19 17.56
N GLY A 7 24.60 -5.44 18.67
CA GLY A 7 23.43 -4.70 19.16
C GLY A 7 22.97 -3.61 18.19
N GLU A 8 23.90 -2.83 17.65
CA GLU A 8 23.57 -1.78 16.67
C GLU A 8 22.95 -2.35 15.39
N ARG A 9 23.54 -3.43 14.83
CA ARG A 9 22.99 -4.12 13.64
C ARG A 9 21.58 -4.67 13.89
N ALA A 10 21.32 -5.22 15.07
CA ALA A 10 19.99 -5.69 15.44
C ALA A 10 18.98 -4.53 15.50
N GLY A 11 19.37 -3.40 16.09
CA GLY A 11 18.57 -2.18 16.14
C GLY A 11 18.16 -1.69 14.75
N TYR A 12 19.11 -1.58 13.82
CA TYR A 12 18.82 -1.16 12.44
C TYR A 12 17.86 -2.10 11.72
N ARG A 13 17.99 -3.42 11.93
CA ARG A 13 17.11 -4.42 11.31
C ARG A 13 15.68 -4.34 11.81
N ILE A 14 15.48 -4.11 13.11
CA ILE A 14 14.16 -3.90 13.71
C ILE A 14 13.56 -2.59 13.20
N ALA A 15 14.33 -1.50 13.23
CA ALA A 15 13.88 -0.21 12.73
C ALA A 15 13.45 -0.28 11.26
N ALA A 16 14.23 -0.95 10.41
CA ALA A 16 13.86 -1.19 9.01
C ALA A 16 12.56 -1.99 8.88
N GLY A 17 12.36 -3.03 9.69
CA GLY A 17 11.10 -3.79 9.73
C GLY A 17 9.89 -2.93 10.13
N ILE A 18 10.06 -2.04 11.11
CA ILE A 18 9.01 -1.09 11.51
C ILE A 18 8.72 -0.08 10.39
N CYS A 19 9.74 0.49 9.75
CA CYS A 19 9.57 1.39 8.61
C CYS A 19 8.83 0.71 7.45
N LEU A 20 9.13 -0.56 7.18
CA LEU A 20 8.42 -1.36 6.18
C LEU A 20 6.95 -1.54 6.51
N LEU A 21 6.61 -1.83 7.77
CA LEU A 21 5.21 -1.91 8.21
C LEU A 21 4.49 -0.58 8.04
N ILE A 22 5.11 0.54 8.42
CA ILE A 22 4.54 1.88 8.25
C ILE A 22 4.27 2.14 6.75
N GLY A 23 5.25 1.87 5.89
CA GLY A 23 5.09 2.01 4.44
C GLY A 23 3.97 1.13 3.88
N ALA A 24 3.86 -0.12 4.35
CA ALA A 24 2.79 -1.02 3.96
C ALA A 24 1.41 -0.53 4.42
N CYS A 25 1.28 -0.02 5.65
CA CYS A 25 0.04 0.59 6.14
C CYS A 25 -0.35 1.82 5.31
N MET A 26 0.61 2.67 4.95
CA MET A 26 0.37 3.81 4.05
C MET A 26 -0.15 3.34 2.69
N LEU A 27 0.36 2.23 2.15
CA LEU A 27 -0.16 1.66 0.91
C LEU A 27 -1.62 1.22 1.01
N VAL A 28 -2.05 0.63 2.12
CA VAL A 28 -3.48 0.29 2.33
C VAL A 28 -4.34 1.54 2.35
N ILE A 29 -3.91 2.60 3.03
CA ILE A 29 -4.64 3.88 3.08
C ILE A 29 -4.76 4.48 1.68
N LEU A 30 -3.65 4.54 0.93
CA LEU A 30 -3.65 5.05 -0.44
C LEU A 30 -4.48 4.17 -1.38
N ALA A 31 -4.40 2.84 -1.25
CA ALA A 31 -5.23 1.91 -2.00
C ALA A 31 -6.72 2.15 -1.72
N TRP A 32 -7.09 2.32 -0.45
CA TRP A 32 -8.48 2.59 -0.08
C TRP A 32 -9.01 3.89 -0.70
N PHE A 33 -8.25 4.99 -0.63
CA PHE A 33 -8.62 6.23 -1.33
C PHE A 33 -8.71 6.04 -2.84
N ARG A 34 -7.70 5.38 -3.42
CA ARG A 34 -7.61 5.11 -4.86
C ARG A 34 -8.81 4.30 -5.36
N GLU A 35 -9.29 3.34 -4.59
CA GLU A 35 -10.38 2.48 -4.99
C GLU A 35 -11.77 3.03 -4.63
N THR A 36 -11.86 4.14 -3.90
CA THR A 36 -13.13 4.77 -3.50
C THR A 36 -13.66 5.69 -4.62
N PRO A 37 -14.81 5.40 -5.27
CA PRO A 37 -15.31 6.25 -6.36
C PRO A 37 -15.65 7.68 -5.92
N ALA A 38 -16.16 7.84 -4.68
CA ALA A 38 -16.49 9.14 -4.09
C ALA A 38 -15.27 10.07 -3.93
N PHE A 39 -14.07 9.50 -3.84
CA PHE A 39 -12.81 10.26 -3.77
C PHE A 39 -12.53 10.97 -5.10
N TRP A 40 -12.71 10.27 -6.22
CA TRP A 40 -12.49 10.80 -7.57
C TRP A 40 -13.58 11.77 -8.04
N THR A 41 -14.80 11.63 -7.53
CA THR A 41 -15.90 12.55 -7.84
C THR A 41 -15.94 13.79 -6.95
N ASN A 42 -15.01 13.94 -6.00
CA ASN A 42 -15.01 15.02 -5.00
C ASN A 42 -16.30 15.11 -4.15
N ALA A 43 -17.07 14.02 -4.05
CA ALA A 43 -18.32 14.01 -3.31
C ALA A 43 -18.16 14.27 -1.79
N GLY A 44 -16.94 14.09 -1.25
CA GLY A 44 -16.61 14.35 0.16
C GLY A 44 -15.86 15.65 0.43
N GLY A 45 -15.68 16.53 -0.56
CA GLY A 45 -14.91 17.78 -0.37
C GLY A 45 -13.40 17.56 -0.19
N TYR A 46 -12.86 16.47 -0.75
CA TYR A 46 -11.43 16.16 -0.66
C TYR A 46 -10.58 17.23 -1.37
N PRO A 47 -9.42 17.60 -0.81
CA PRO A 47 -8.54 18.57 -1.44
C PRO A 47 -7.86 17.97 -2.69
N LEU A 48 -7.64 18.81 -3.72
CA LEU A 48 -7.05 18.38 -5.00
C LEU A 48 -5.64 17.79 -4.84
N TRP A 49 -4.81 18.36 -3.96
CA TRP A 49 -3.45 17.87 -3.74
C TRP A 49 -3.42 16.42 -3.22
N LEU A 50 -4.44 15.99 -2.48
CA LEU A 50 -4.51 14.63 -1.95
C LEU A 50 -4.78 13.64 -3.08
N ARG A 51 -5.58 14.03 -4.08
CA ARG A 51 -5.81 13.24 -5.28
C ARG A 51 -4.54 13.06 -6.08
N ASP A 52 -3.80 14.14 -6.29
CA ASP A 52 -2.52 14.14 -6.98
C ASP A 52 -1.51 13.24 -6.26
N LEU A 53 -1.47 13.31 -4.92
CA LEU A 53 -0.65 12.44 -4.08
C LEU A 53 -1.03 10.96 -4.22
N VAL A 54 -2.32 10.62 -4.18
CA VAL A 54 -2.79 9.23 -4.33
C VAL A 54 -2.48 8.70 -5.74
N GLN A 55 -2.70 9.52 -6.77
CA GLN A 55 -2.48 9.13 -8.15
C GLN A 55 -1.00 8.90 -8.47
N MET A 56 -0.14 9.84 -8.08
CA MET A 56 1.29 9.80 -8.38
C MET A 56 2.09 8.98 -7.36
N GLY A 57 1.66 8.93 -6.11
CA GLY A 57 2.43 8.32 -5.01
C GLY A 57 2.22 6.82 -4.84
N PHE A 58 1.06 6.28 -5.23
CA PHE A 58 0.72 4.88 -4.93
C PHE A 58 1.69 3.88 -5.55
N TYR A 59 1.92 3.92 -6.87
CA TYR A 59 2.80 2.95 -7.53
C TYR A 59 4.27 3.10 -7.17
N PRO A 60 4.86 4.31 -7.12
CA PRO A 60 6.24 4.45 -6.67
C PRO A 60 6.45 3.92 -5.25
N LEU A 61 5.50 4.20 -4.34
CA LEU A 61 5.56 3.66 -2.98
C LEU A 61 5.41 2.13 -2.98
N LEU A 62 4.48 1.59 -3.78
CA LEU A 62 4.27 0.14 -3.89
C LEU A 62 5.55 -0.56 -4.37
N SER A 63 6.15 -0.06 -5.45
CA SER A 63 7.40 -0.59 -5.97
C SER A 63 8.53 -0.52 -4.94
N LEU A 64 8.71 0.64 -4.29
CA LEU A 64 9.74 0.81 -3.27
C LEU A 64 9.57 -0.16 -2.10
N VAL A 65 8.36 -0.29 -1.57
CA VAL A 65 8.06 -1.20 -0.46
C VAL A 65 8.29 -2.65 -0.89
N VAL A 66 7.79 -3.07 -2.07
CA VAL A 66 7.97 -4.45 -2.57
C VAL A 66 9.46 -4.79 -2.75
N PHE A 67 10.24 -3.94 -3.41
CA PHE A 67 11.68 -4.19 -3.60
C PHE A 67 12.43 -4.25 -2.27
N THR A 68 12.12 -3.33 -1.35
CA THR A 68 12.76 -3.30 -0.04
C THR A 68 12.38 -4.53 0.79
N LEU A 69 11.14 -5.00 0.66
CA LEU A 69 10.62 -6.18 1.37
C LEU A 69 11.23 -7.48 0.83
N ILE A 70 11.41 -7.59 -0.49
CA ILE A 70 12.17 -8.69 -1.12
C ILE A 70 13.60 -8.70 -0.60
N TYR A 71 14.30 -7.56 -0.65
CA TYR A 71 15.67 -7.44 -0.16
C TYR A 71 15.80 -7.88 1.31
N HIS A 72 14.93 -7.38 2.19
CA HIS A 72 14.96 -7.72 3.62
C HIS A 72 14.59 -9.18 3.88
N SER A 73 13.70 -9.75 3.08
CA SER A 73 13.37 -11.18 3.12
C SER A 73 14.60 -12.02 2.78
N CYS A 74 15.30 -11.71 1.69
CA CYS A 74 16.55 -12.39 1.31
C CYS A 74 17.60 -12.28 2.42
N VAL A 75 17.84 -11.08 2.96
CA VAL A 75 18.80 -10.86 4.05
C VAL A 75 18.42 -11.64 5.32
N LEU A 76 17.13 -11.73 5.66
CA LEU A 76 16.67 -12.52 6.79
C LEU A 76 17.00 -14.01 6.63
N PHE A 77 16.74 -14.58 5.45
CA PHE A 77 17.02 -15.98 5.16
C PHE A 77 18.53 -16.28 5.08
N SER A 78 19.34 -15.35 4.58
CA SER A 78 20.80 -15.51 4.54
C SER A 78 21.46 -15.48 5.94
N HIS A 79 20.79 -14.92 6.95
CA HIS A 79 21.34 -14.74 8.31
C HIS A 79 20.57 -15.51 9.39
N TRP A 80 20.26 -16.78 9.12
CA TRP A 80 19.55 -17.66 10.06
C TRP A 80 20.33 -18.00 11.35
N ARG A 81 21.67 -17.92 11.34
CA ARG A 81 22.55 -18.33 12.47
C ARG A 81 22.71 -17.29 13.60
N GLY A 82 21.69 -16.49 13.88
CA GLY A 82 21.70 -15.45 14.92
C GLY A 82 20.92 -15.80 16.19
N SER A 83 20.68 -14.80 17.04
CA SER A 83 19.71 -14.93 18.15
C SER A 83 18.33 -15.24 17.58
N ALA A 84 17.78 -16.39 17.96
CA ALA A 84 16.47 -16.86 17.49
C ALA A 84 15.35 -15.86 17.80
N GLN A 85 15.42 -15.19 18.96
CA GLN A 85 14.43 -14.18 19.34
C GLN A 85 14.44 -12.97 18.39
N LEU A 86 15.62 -12.44 18.08
CA LEU A 86 15.74 -11.30 17.15
C LEU A 86 15.32 -11.69 15.74
N TRP A 87 15.67 -12.91 15.32
CA TRP A 87 15.25 -13.45 14.03
C TRP A 87 13.72 -13.57 13.95
N LEU A 88 13.07 -14.10 14.99
CA LEU A 88 11.60 -14.24 15.05
C LEU A 88 10.88 -12.89 15.02
N ILE A 89 11.38 -11.89 15.77
CA ILE A 89 10.84 -10.53 15.73
C ILE A 89 10.97 -9.96 14.32
N GLN A 90 12.13 -10.10 13.68
CA GLN A 90 12.31 -9.58 12.33
C GLN A 90 11.45 -10.32 11.30
N ALA A 91 11.32 -11.64 11.43
CA ALA A 91 10.49 -12.48 10.58
C ALA A 91 9.00 -12.09 10.69
N SER A 92 8.50 -11.83 11.89
CA SER A 92 7.10 -11.43 12.09
C SER A 92 6.81 -10.05 11.51
N LEU A 93 7.73 -9.08 11.65
CA LEU A 93 7.60 -7.76 11.03
C LEU A 93 7.54 -7.86 9.49
N ILE A 94 8.46 -8.64 8.89
CA ILE A 94 8.52 -8.84 7.43
C ILE A 94 7.28 -9.58 6.93
N ALA A 95 6.85 -10.63 7.63
CA ALA A 95 5.64 -11.38 7.29
C ALA A 95 4.39 -10.49 7.37
N GLY A 96 4.27 -9.68 8.43
CA GLY A 96 3.20 -8.71 8.57
C GLY A 96 3.17 -7.70 7.42
N ALA A 97 4.33 -7.17 7.03
CA ALA A 97 4.42 -6.25 5.89
C ALA A 97 4.01 -6.92 4.57
N TRP A 98 4.37 -8.18 4.33
CA TRP A 98 3.92 -8.94 3.16
C TRP A 98 2.39 -9.09 3.12
N ILE A 99 1.76 -9.42 4.25
CA ILE A 99 0.30 -9.56 4.35
C ILE A 99 -0.39 -8.23 4.01
N ILE A 100 0.12 -7.12 4.54
CA ILE A 100 -0.45 -5.78 4.31
C ILE A 100 -0.27 -5.36 2.85
N VAL A 101 0.92 -5.57 2.27
CA VAL A 101 1.18 -5.30 0.85
C VAL A 101 0.30 -6.14 -0.06
N ALA A 102 0.15 -7.45 0.25
CA ALA A 102 -0.75 -8.33 -0.49
C ALA A 102 -2.19 -7.83 -0.42
N SER A 103 -2.64 -7.36 0.74
CA SER A 103 -3.98 -6.78 0.93
C SER A 103 -4.18 -5.51 0.09
N ALA A 104 -3.21 -4.59 0.10
CA ALA A 104 -3.23 -3.39 -0.75
C ALA A 104 -3.24 -3.73 -2.24
N ALA A 105 -2.46 -4.74 -2.65
CA ALA A 105 -2.44 -5.22 -4.01
C ALA A 105 -3.81 -5.85 -4.38
N SER A 106 -4.39 -6.70 -3.54
CA SER A 106 -5.70 -7.31 -3.77
C SER A 106 -6.80 -6.27 -3.96
N LEU A 107 -6.80 -5.19 -3.16
CA LEU A 107 -7.72 -4.06 -3.34
C LEU A 107 -7.56 -3.43 -4.74
N ALA A 108 -6.33 -3.14 -5.16
CA ALA A 108 -6.05 -2.56 -6.47
C ALA A 108 -6.33 -3.52 -7.64
N PHE A 109 -6.13 -4.83 -7.45
CA PHE A 109 -6.36 -5.85 -8.47
C PHE A 109 -7.83 -6.21 -8.62
N ALA A 110 -8.61 -6.27 -7.54
CA ALA A 110 -10.02 -6.66 -7.60
C ALA A 110 -10.81 -5.75 -8.55
N ASN A 111 -10.59 -4.44 -8.46
CA ASN A 111 -11.26 -3.48 -9.34
C ASN A 111 -10.74 -3.54 -10.78
N ASN A 112 -9.44 -3.81 -10.96
CA ASN A 112 -8.87 -3.98 -12.29
C ASN A 112 -9.33 -5.26 -13.00
N ILE A 113 -9.56 -6.35 -12.28
CA ILE A 113 -10.10 -7.59 -12.85
C ILE A 113 -11.52 -7.35 -13.37
N VAL A 114 -12.37 -6.69 -12.59
CA VAL A 114 -13.74 -6.33 -13.01
C VAL A 114 -13.69 -5.45 -14.26
N ASN A 115 -12.81 -4.45 -14.28
CA ASN A 115 -12.63 -3.59 -15.46
C ASN A 115 -12.15 -4.36 -16.69
N LEU A 116 -11.21 -5.30 -16.52
CA LEU A 116 -10.72 -6.12 -17.62
C LEU A 116 -11.80 -7.05 -18.19
N ILE A 117 -12.62 -7.65 -17.32
CA ILE A 117 -13.76 -8.50 -17.71
C ILE A 117 -14.81 -7.67 -18.47
N GLU A 118 -15.04 -6.42 -18.04
CA GLU A 118 -15.98 -5.50 -18.67
C GLU A 118 -15.41 -4.73 -19.87
N HIS A 119 -14.20 -5.07 -20.35
CA HIS A 119 -13.50 -4.37 -21.43
C HIS A 119 -13.33 -2.86 -21.21
N ARG A 120 -13.23 -2.42 -19.95
CA ARG A 120 -12.94 -1.04 -19.56
C ARG A 120 -11.45 -0.84 -19.33
N ASP A 121 -11.04 0.42 -19.36
CA ASP A 121 -9.67 0.80 -18.97
C ASP A 121 -9.37 0.38 -17.52
N LEU A 122 -8.12 -0.01 -17.27
CA LEU A 122 -7.61 -0.24 -15.92
C LEU A 122 -7.84 1.01 -15.06
N HIS A 123 -8.27 0.83 -13.82
CA HIS A 123 -8.69 1.90 -12.91
C HIS A 123 -9.84 2.80 -13.40
N SER A 124 -10.64 2.34 -14.37
CA SER A 124 -11.89 3.02 -14.66
C SER A 124 -12.84 2.91 -13.46
N HIS A 125 -13.35 4.06 -13.03
CA HIS A 125 -14.46 4.13 -12.09
C HIS A 125 -15.70 4.53 -12.89
N PRO A 126 -16.85 3.84 -12.73
CA PRO A 126 -18.06 4.21 -13.44
C PRO A 126 -18.42 5.65 -13.06
N ARG A 127 -18.35 6.57 -14.04
CA ARG A 127 -18.97 7.88 -13.88
C ARG A 127 -20.46 7.60 -13.73
N LYS A 128 -21.11 8.21 -12.73
CA LYS A 128 -22.55 8.41 -12.86
C LYS A 128 -22.74 9.12 -14.20
N SER A 129 -23.32 8.44 -15.17
CA SER A 129 -23.74 9.07 -16.41
C SER A 129 -24.63 10.24 -15.99
N PHE A 130 -24.36 11.42 -16.54
CA PHE A 130 -25.23 12.56 -16.40
C PHE A 130 -26.62 12.13 -16.89
N GLN A 131 -27.55 11.88 -15.97
CA GLN A 131 -28.94 11.65 -16.33
C GLN A 131 -29.55 13.03 -16.57
N PRO A 132 -30.19 13.26 -17.74
CA PRO A 132 -30.89 14.52 -18.01
C PRO A 132 -31.88 14.91 -16.89
N ASP A 133 -32.39 13.92 -16.17
CA ASP A 133 -33.33 14.05 -15.06
C ASP A 133 -32.74 14.80 -13.85
N ASP A 134 -31.40 14.85 -13.70
CA ASP A 134 -30.73 15.63 -12.66
C ASP A 134 -30.80 17.16 -12.90
N LEU A 135 -31.10 17.60 -14.14
CA LEU A 135 -31.37 19.01 -14.45
C LEU A 135 -32.79 19.44 -14.05
N MET A 136 -33.71 18.50 -13.85
CA MET A 136 -35.10 18.78 -13.51
C MET A 136 -35.37 18.78 -12.00
N LYS A 137 -34.39 18.40 -11.17
CA LYS A 137 -34.55 18.52 -9.72
C LYS A 137 -34.47 19.99 -9.31
N PRO A 138 -35.52 20.54 -8.66
CA PRO A 138 -35.46 21.88 -8.09
C PRO A 138 -34.27 21.95 -7.13
N ARG A 139 -33.49 23.03 -7.24
CA ARG A 139 -32.44 23.32 -6.26
C ARG A 139 -33.14 23.90 -5.04
N ASP A 140 -33.28 23.07 -4.01
CA ASP A 140 -33.68 23.50 -2.68
C ASP A 140 -32.55 24.27 -1.98
#